data_AF-A0A5K1E6J4-F1
#
_entry.id   AF-A0A5K1E6J4-F1
#
_cell.length_a   1.000
_cell.length_b   1.000
_cell.length_c   1.000
_cell.angle_alpha   90.00
_cell.angle_beta   90.00
_cell.angle_gamma   90.00
#
_symmetry.space_group_name_H-M   'P 1'
#
loop_
_entity.id
_entity.type
_entity.pdbx_description
1 polymer ?
#
loop_
_entity_poly.entity_id
_entity_poly.type
_entity_poly.pdbx_seq_one_letter_code
_entity_poly.pdbx_strand_id
1 'polypeptide(L)' 'IKFIVDGVWRTDPLRPVVNNNGYENNLLIIS' A
#
# COMPACT_ATOMS: atom_id res chain seq x y z
N ILE A 1 -3.53 2.45 -1.45
CA ILE A 1 -4.32 1.52 -0.62
C ILE A 1 -3.40 0.64 0.22
N LYS A 2 -3.91 0.11 1.33
CA LYS A 2 -3.26 -0.88 2.20
C LYS A 2 -4.31 -1.76 2.86
N PHE A 3 -3.85 -2.83 3.46
CA PHE A 3 -4.67 -3.77 4.22
C PHE A 3 -4.19 -3.81 5.68
N ILE A 4 -5.08 -4.13 6.59
CA ILE A 4 -4.73 -4.42 7.98
C ILE A 4 -4.74 -5.95 8.12
N VAL A 5 -3.58 -6.52 8.45
CA VAL A 5 -3.40 -7.97 8.70
C VAL A 5 -2.85 -8.13 10.10
N ASP A 6 -3.56 -8.88 10.94
CA ASP A 6 -3.22 -9.07 12.37
C ASP A 6 -3.00 -7.75 13.13
N GLY A 7 -3.82 -6.74 12.82
CA GLY A 7 -3.73 -5.40 13.43
C GLY A 7 -2.60 -4.51 12.91
N VAL A 8 -1.82 -4.98 11.91
CA VAL A 8 -0.70 -4.24 11.33
C VAL A 8 -1.02 -3.81 9.91
N TRP A 9 -0.74 -2.55 9.59
CA TRP A 9 -0.82 -2.04 8.22
C TRP A 9 0.22 -2.70 7.33
N ARG A 10 -0.22 -3.35 6.24
CA ARG A 10 0.65 -3.97 5.25
C ARG A 10 0.27 -3.55 3.83
N THR A 11 1.31 -3.38 3.01
CA THR A 11 1.18 -3.26 1.55
C THR A 11 1.21 -4.65 0.93
N ASP A 12 0.54 -4.80 -0.22
CA ASP A 12 0.70 -5.96 -1.09
C ASP A 12 2.07 -5.90 -1.77
N PRO A 13 2.98 -6.87 -1.55
CA PRO A 13 4.32 -6.86 -2.12
C PRO A 13 4.35 -7.05 -3.64
N LEU A 14 3.24 -7.51 -4.25
CA LEU A 14 3.15 -7.74 -5.69
C LEU A 14 2.65 -6.52 -6.47
N ARG A 15 2.30 -5.43 -5.78
CA ARG A 15 1.82 -4.19 -6.40
C ARG A 15 2.82 -3.05 -6.23
N PRO A 16 2.93 -2.13 -7.21
CA PRO A 16 3.76 -0.93 -7.06
C PRO A 16 3.39 -0.14 -5.81
N VAL A 17 4.40 0.47 -5.18
CA VAL A 17 4.22 1.32 -3.99
C VAL A 17 4.63 2.76 -4.29
N VAL A 18 3.97 3.70 -3.63
CA VAL A 18 4.33 5.13 -3.63
C VAL A 18 4.59 5.59 -2.20
N ASN A 19 5.56 6.48 -2.02
CA ASN A 19 5.81 7.13 -0.74
C ASN A 19 5.15 8.50 -0.71
N ASN A 20 4.32 8.75 0.30
CA ASN A 20 3.72 10.06 0.56
C ASN A 20 3.96 10.44 2.01
N ASN A 21 4.75 11.48 2.25
CA ASN A 21 5.10 11.97 3.59
C ASN A 21 5.60 10.88 4.54
N GLY A 22 6.44 9.96 4.04
CA GLY A 22 6.98 8.85 4.81
C GLY A 22 6.05 7.64 4.93
N TYR A 23 4.83 7.71 4.41
CA TYR A 23 3.91 6.57 4.33
C TYR A 23 3.95 5.93 2.95
N GLU A 24 4.43 4.70 2.88
CA GLU A 24 4.27 3.87 1.68
C GLU A 24 2.81 3.51 1.48
N ASN A 25 2.32 3.23 0.27
CA ASN A 25 0.97 2.70 -0.02
C ASN A 25 0.99 1.99 -1.37
N ASN A 26 0.15 0.98 -1.60
CA ASN A 26 0.00 0.41 -2.94
C ASN A 26 -0.70 1.41 -3.87
N LEU A 27 -0.19 1.53 -5.11
CA LEU A 27 -0.80 2.29 -6.18
C LEU A 27 -1.91 1.46 -6.85
N LEU A 28 -3.07 2.09 -7.10
CA LEU A 28 -4.19 1.50 -7.85
C LEU A 28 -4.38 2.34 -9.11
N ILE A 29 -4.33 1.69 -10.28
CA ILE A 29 -4.54 2.32 -11.59
C ILE A 29 -5.86 1.78 -12.15
N ILE A 30 -6.73 2.69 -12.61
CA ILE A 30 -8.02 2.37 -13.24
C ILE A 30 -8.00 3.02 -14.63
N SER A 31 -8.38 2.26 -15.66
CA SER A 31 -8.48 2.70 -17.05
C SER A 31 -9.92 3.04 -17.45
#